data_AF-A0A9R0Z038-F1
#
_entry.id   AF-A0A9R0Z038-F1
#
_cell.length_a   1.000
_cell.length_b   1.000
_cell.length_c   1.000
_cell.angle_alpha   90.00
_cell.angle_beta   90.00
_cell.angle_gamma   90.00
#
_symmetry.space_group_name_H-M   'P 1'
#
loop_
_entity.id
_entity.type
_entity.pdbx_description
1 polymer ?
#
loop_
_entity_poly.entity_id
_entity_poly.type
_entity_poly.pdbx_seq_one_letter_code
_entity_poly.pdbx_strand_id
1 'polypeptide(L)'
;MSLYTVHLEHRGERIILPSLEMLRFLKRLKLRNMQTVREVSVPSLEGLVLDGMPDLQRCSCTSVRDMKSMLRVLEIQNCPALEVFDLFQKGGNYEIEHKSWLPSLRKLIVCDCPRLQVHTALPPSATFSELSISEVSTIMAMEGSSIEKLKISGDKLLCDTLDDKILAFHNLNDIKYLEILNCKSLTSISFKGLSQLISLKSFKIVHCKEFFSLDDVLEQTHDNMIIANEDILPALESLDIIRCGITGKWLSLMLRHSPTLKELYLYECPQLKQLKIEEEGNVQPNLLPAFEASSSGYADGVVHIPLNLRKIKIGRCPHIIFDGSREGFAGFTSSSQVENGRCLLPQSLEHLDWSDYSRETLLPSFVGNLMWLKKLNVRNGRSLQYLKLDSCKALEELEIRDCNQLFTLEGMRSLGILVSLKLSYNSRLKSLQLHSCTSLEHLEIWFCSSLVTLESLRSLVNLKHLEILDSPALDSLTALESTEPTGGISSHSHELFFPALESLAIDDLSPLNMSFCKGLTCLQSLSLGWFDATRLTDDQERALLLLRSLQELEFKFCHHLVELPTGLRGLPSLKTLRIISCNRNLVLSNEGLPPSLEELAVNHCHSEFTEKYRLLATSKLDVKVDGRYVD
;
A
#
# COMPACT_ATOMS: atom_id res chain seq x y z
N MET A 1 45.75 12.39 34.35
CA MET A 1 44.37 11.97 34.09
C MET A 1 44.27 11.53 32.64
N SER A 2 43.89 10.28 32.38
CA SER A 2 43.74 9.76 31.03
C SER A 2 42.36 10.17 30.49
N LEU A 3 42.32 11.19 29.63
CA LEU A 3 41.09 11.65 28.99
C LEU A 3 40.61 10.60 27.98
N TYR A 4 39.52 9.92 28.30
CA TYR A 4 38.96 8.82 27.50
C TYR A 4 37.90 9.30 26.50
N THR A 5 37.24 10.42 26.78
CA THR A 5 36.22 11.03 25.92
C THR A 5 36.32 12.55 26.01
N VAL A 6 36.29 13.23 24.87
CA VAL A 6 36.39 14.68 24.77
C VAL A 6 35.21 15.20 23.97
N HIS A 7 34.47 16.12 24.58
CA HIS A 7 33.36 16.84 23.96
C HIS A 7 33.69 18.32 23.97
N LEU A 8 33.81 18.92 22.77
CA LEU A 8 34.06 20.34 22.59
C LEU A 8 32.92 20.93 21.77
N GLU A 9 32.19 21.87 22.37
CA GLU A 9 31.13 22.63 21.72
C GLU A 9 31.43 24.11 21.91
N HIS A 10 31.51 24.87 20.81
CA HIS A 10 31.80 26.29 20.88
C HIS A 10 30.87 27.09 19.97
N ARG A 11 30.40 28.25 20.45
CA ARG A 11 29.52 29.15 19.68
C ARG A 11 30.17 30.49 19.33
N GLY A 12 31.47 30.66 19.59
CA GLY A 12 32.21 31.92 19.41
C GLY A 12 33.18 31.94 18.22
N GLU A 13 33.79 33.10 17.98
CA GLU A 13 34.42 33.45 16.69
C GLU A 13 35.84 32.91 16.47
N ARG A 14 36.58 32.39 17.47
CA ARG A 14 37.93 31.84 17.24
C ARG A 14 38.33 30.78 18.27
N ILE A 15 38.59 29.55 17.80
CA ILE A 15 39.29 28.50 18.55
C ILE A 15 40.47 27.97 17.74
N ILE A 16 41.61 27.82 18.42
CA ILE A 16 42.73 26.99 17.99
C ILE A 16 42.58 25.66 18.74
N LEU A 17 42.37 24.56 18.03
CA LEU A 17 42.33 23.24 18.66
C LEU A 17 43.74 22.88 19.16
N PRO A 18 43.91 22.43 20.42
CA PRO A 18 45.18 21.88 20.87
C PRO A 18 45.50 20.60 20.08
N SER A 19 46.79 20.22 19.99
CA SER A 19 47.23 19.01 19.28
C SER A 19 46.61 17.75 19.89
N LEU A 20 45.45 17.33 19.36
CA LEU A 20 44.69 16.17 19.81
C LEU A 20 45.47 14.86 19.65
N GLU A 21 46.50 14.85 18.80
CA GLU A 21 47.44 13.74 18.58
C GLU A 21 48.18 13.31 19.86
N MET A 22 48.35 14.23 20.82
CA MET A 22 49.04 13.93 22.09
C MET A 22 48.18 13.11 23.06
N LEU A 23 46.87 12.99 22.81
CA LEU A 23 45.91 12.32 23.69
C LEU A 23 45.81 10.82 23.37
N ARG A 24 46.87 10.07 23.68
CA ARG A 24 47.00 8.63 23.35
C ARG A 24 45.93 7.69 23.93
N PHE A 25 45.17 8.13 24.92
CA PHE A 25 44.09 7.35 25.54
C PHE A 25 42.69 7.77 25.09
N LEU A 26 42.59 8.74 24.18
CA LEU A 26 41.31 9.25 23.71
C LEU A 26 40.62 8.19 22.87
N LYS A 27 39.38 7.85 23.24
CA LYS A 27 38.57 6.86 22.51
C LYS A 27 37.43 7.49 21.74
N ARG A 28 36.86 8.59 22.24
CA ARG A 28 35.72 9.26 21.62
C ARG A 28 35.95 10.76 21.55
N LEU A 29 35.77 11.34 20.38
CA LEU A 29 35.90 12.77 20.13
C LEU A 29 34.61 13.31 19.50
N LYS A 30 34.09 14.40 20.07
CA LYS A 30 32.93 15.11 19.53
C LYS A 30 33.24 16.60 19.44
N LEU A 31 33.23 17.12 18.23
CA LEU A 31 33.43 18.54 17.91
C LEU A 31 32.13 19.10 17.36
N ARG A 32 31.62 20.16 18.00
CA ARG A 32 30.37 20.82 17.60
C ARG A 32 30.50 22.32 17.45
N ASN A 33 29.84 22.87 16.42
CA ASN A 33 29.68 24.30 16.18
C ASN A 33 30.99 25.09 15.99
N MET A 34 32.08 24.42 15.60
CA MET A 34 33.40 25.03 15.45
C MET A 34 33.53 25.78 14.12
N GLN A 35 33.23 27.09 14.14
CA GLN A 35 33.10 27.90 12.93
C GLN A 35 34.42 28.12 12.16
N THR A 36 35.55 28.33 12.86
CA THR A 36 36.82 28.78 12.24
C THR A 36 37.85 27.68 12.01
N VAL A 37 37.56 26.45 12.40
CA VAL A 37 38.53 25.35 12.34
C VAL A 37 38.58 24.83 10.90
N ARG A 38 39.73 25.01 10.24
CA ARG A 38 39.95 24.58 8.85
C ARG A 38 40.50 23.17 8.71
N GLU A 39 41.33 22.74 9.65
CA GLU A 39 41.99 21.43 9.61
C GLU A 39 41.95 20.79 11.00
N VAL A 40 41.70 19.48 11.05
CA VAL A 40 41.71 18.69 12.27
C VAL A 40 42.52 17.41 12.04
N SER A 41 43.46 17.14 12.93
CA SER A 41 44.17 15.86 13.00
C SER A 41 43.74 15.09 14.25
N VAL A 42 43.22 13.87 14.08
CA VAL A 42 42.69 13.03 15.16
C VAL A 42 43.54 11.78 15.40
N PRO A 43 43.68 11.32 16.66
CA PRO A 43 44.26 10.02 16.95
C PRO A 43 43.31 8.88 16.52
N SER A 44 43.72 7.63 16.70
CA SER A 44 42.85 6.46 16.48
C SER A 44 41.72 6.41 17.51
N LEU A 45 40.48 6.50 17.06
CA LEU A 45 39.28 6.63 17.89
C LEU A 45 38.31 5.46 17.67
N GLU A 46 37.54 5.13 18.71
CA GLU A 46 36.36 4.27 18.63
C GLU A 46 35.12 5.06 18.16
N GLY A 47 35.08 6.39 18.38
CA GLY A 47 33.98 7.23 17.94
C GLY A 47 34.40 8.66 17.59
N LEU A 48 33.94 9.14 16.43
CA LEU A 48 34.20 10.51 15.95
C LEU A 48 32.88 11.17 15.53
N VAL A 49 32.62 12.37 16.06
CA VAL A 49 31.47 13.20 15.69
C VAL A 49 31.96 14.60 15.34
N LEU A 50 31.70 15.02 14.11
CA LEU A 50 31.95 16.36 13.57
C LEU A 50 30.60 16.96 13.15
N ASP A 51 30.19 18.05 13.75
CA ASP A 51 28.84 18.58 13.53
C ASP A 51 28.83 20.12 13.60
N GLY A 52 28.38 20.77 12.53
CA GLY A 52 28.31 22.24 12.43
C GLY A 52 29.68 22.89 12.33
N MET A 53 30.51 22.44 11.38
CA MET A 53 31.87 22.96 11.16
C MET A 53 32.03 23.49 9.71
N PRO A 54 31.55 24.70 9.40
CA PRO A 54 31.42 25.18 8.02
C PRO A 54 32.75 25.45 7.30
N ASP A 55 33.80 25.89 8.01
CA ASP A 55 35.11 26.16 7.40
C ASP A 55 36.05 24.93 7.36
N LEU A 56 35.61 23.77 7.86
CA LEU A 56 36.44 22.57 7.94
C LEU A 56 36.71 22.02 6.54
N GLN A 57 37.96 22.05 6.09
CA GLN A 57 38.38 21.60 4.77
C GLN A 57 39.02 20.22 4.78
N ARG A 58 39.79 19.90 5.82
CA ARG A 58 40.52 18.62 5.92
C ARG A 58 40.40 17.99 7.31
N CYS A 59 40.14 16.69 7.32
CA CYS A 59 40.26 15.86 8.52
C CYS A 59 41.30 14.77 8.26
N SER A 60 42.34 14.68 9.09
CA SER A 60 43.41 13.69 8.98
C SER A 60 43.47 12.77 10.19
N CYS A 61 43.97 11.54 10.00
CA CYS A 61 44.14 10.56 11.07
C CYS A 61 45.63 10.25 11.28
N THR A 62 46.10 10.16 12.53
CA THR A 62 47.50 9.80 12.82
C THR A 62 47.87 8.39 12.36
N SER A 63 46.89 7.45 12.38
CA SER A 63 47.04 6.09 11.87
C SER A 63 45.73 5.61 11.25
N VAL A 64 45.64 5.65 9.93
CA VAL A 64 44.46 5.20 9.17
C VAL A 64 44.16 3.72 9.43
N ARG A 65 45.20 2.88 9.53
CA ARG A 65 45.06 1.42 9.75
C ARG A 65 44.38 1.13 11.08
N ASP A 66 44.85 1.75 12.16
CA ASP A 66 44.31 1.52 13.50
C ASP A 66 42.91 2.10 13.61
N MET A 67 42.70 3.31 13.08
CA MET A 67 41.39 3.96 13.01
C MET A 67 40.35 3.07 12.33
N LYS A 68 40.66 2.47 11.16
CA LYS A 68 39.75 1.58 10.44
C LYS A 68 39.30 0.35 11.26
N SER A 69 40.18 -0.17 12.10
CA SER A 69 39.89 -1.36 12.93
C SER A 69 39.06 -1.05 14.18
N MET A 70 39.20 0.16 14.74
CA MET A 70 38.62 0.54 16.03
C MET A 70 37.31 1.31 15.91
N LEU A 71 37.10 2.04 14.81
CA LEU A 71 35.98 2.97 14.64
C LEU A 71 34.64 2.23 14.65
N ARG A 72 33.78 2.60 15.60
CA ARG A 72 32.41 2.08 15.76
C ARG A 72 31.36 3.10 15.37
N VAL A 73 31.64 4.38 15.59
CA VAL A 73 30.73 5.50 15.33
C VAL A 73 31.45 6.57 14.55
N LEU A 74 30.92 6.93 13.37
CA LEU A 74 31.37 8.07 12.59
C LEU A 74 30.15 8.92 12.23
N GLU A 75 30.12 10.16 12.70
CA GLU A 75 29.08 11.14 12.35
C GLU A 75 29.75 12.41 11.83
N ILE A 76 29.42 12.81 10.60
CA ILE A 76 29.85 14.06 9.97
C ILE A 76 28.61 14.76 9.45
N GLN A 77 28.25 15.89 10.05
CA GLN A 77 27.03 16.63 9.71
C GLN A 77 27.34 18.10 9.55
N ASN A 78 26.71 18.77 8.59
CA ASN A 78 26.84 20.22 8.40
C ASN A 78 28.30 20.68 8.24
N CYS A 79 29.06 19.99 7.38
CA CYS A 79 30.46 20.30 7.08
C CYS A 79 30.64 20.63 5.58
N PRO A 80 30.07 21.75 5.08
CA PRO A 80 30.01 22.06 3.65
C PRO A 80 31.35 22.27 2.94
N ALA A 81 32.40 22.70 3.66
CA ALA A 81 33.72 22.90 3.09
C ALA A 81 34.62 21.64 3.10
N LEU A 82 34.16 20.53 3.69
CA LEU A 82 35.01 19.35 3.90
C LEU A 82 35.27 18.65 2.57
N GLU A 83 36.52 18.72 2.11
CA GLU A 83 36.94 18.17 0.82
C GLU A 83 37.63 16.83 1.00
N VAL A 84 38.45 16.69 2.05
CA VAL A 84 39.32 15.53 2.26
C VAL A 84 39.16 14.93 3.65
N PHE A 85 38.92 13.62 3.67
CA PHE A 85 39.10 12.80 4.87
C PHE A 85 39.82 11.50 4.52
N ASP A 86 40.94 11.23 5.18
CA ASP A 86 41.83 10.07 4.93
C ASP A 86 41.10 8.71 4.93
N LEU A 87 39.99 8.58 5.66
CA LEU A 87 39.20 7.33 5.68
C LEU A 87 38.50 7.02 4.35
N PHE A 88 38.14 8.04 3.57
CA PHE A 88 37.42 7.91 2.31
C PHE A 88 38.32 7.93 1.06
N GLN A 89 39.63 8.16 1.24
CA GLN A 89 40.61 8.10 0.14
C GLN A 89 40.96 6.66 -0.22
N LYS A 90 41.13 6.40 -1.53
CA LYS A 90 41.66 5.12 -2.04
C LYS A 90 43.09 4.93 -1.51
N GLY A 91 43.27 4.00 -0.58
CA GLY A 91 44.59 3.48 -0.27
C GLY A 91 45.13 2.73 -1.48
N GLY A 92 46.33 3.09 -1.96
CA GLY A 92 46.98 2.40 -3.06
C GLY A 92 47.05 0.89 -2.82
N ASN A 93 46.71 0.13 -3.87
CA ASN A 93 46.93 -1.31 -4.05
C ASN A 93 46.42 -2.22 -2.91
N TYR A 94 45.11 -2.49 -2.90
CA TYR A 94 44.58 -3.75 -2.39
C TYR A 94 43.78 -4.44 -3.50
N GLU A 95 44.52 -5.07 -4.41
CA GLU A 95 44.06 -6.29 -5.10
C GLU A 95 43.96 -7.41 -4.04
N ILE A 96 42.98 -7.32 -3.15
CA ILE A 96 42.51 -8.47 -2.36
C ILE A 96 41.00 -8.36 -2.27
N GLU A 97 40.36 -9.13 -3.13
CA GLU A 97 38.96 -9.52 -3.16
C GLU A 97 38.30 -9.57 -1.76
N HIS A 98 37.13 -8.95 -1.64
CA HIS A 98 36.09 -9.21 -0.62
C HIS A 98 36.47 -9.03 0.87
N LYS A 99 36.88 -7.82 1.31
CA LYS A 99 36.94 -7.48 2.74
C LYS A 99 36.32 -6.11 3.07
N SER A 100 35.50 -6.07 4.12
CA SER A 100 34.93 -4.86 4.72
C SER A 100 36.03 -3.89 5.18
N TRP A 101 35.91 -2.60 4.85
CA TRP A 101 36.98 -1.61 5.10
C TRP A 101 36.84 -0.85 6.43
N LEU A 102 35.67 -0.88 7.09
CA LEU A 102 35.49 -0.50 8.50
C LEU A 102 34.76 -1.61 9.27
N PRO A 103 35.40 -2.76 9.52
CA PRO A 103 34.72 -3.97 10.00
C PRO A 103 33.96 -3.79 11.31
N SER A 104 34.42 -2.89 12.20
CA SER A 104 33.82 -2.63 13.50
C SER A 104 32.72 -1.55 13.51
N LEU A 105 32.45 -0.91 12.36
CA LEU A 105 31.56 0.23 12.28
C LEU A 105 30.11 -0.18 12.46
N ARG A 106 29.44 0.48 13.41
CA ARG A 106 28.02 0.29 13.73
C ARG A 106 27.18 1.46 13.24
N LYS A 107 27.72 2.67 13.30
CA LYS A 107 26.99 3.87 12.95
C LYS A 107 27.80 4.74 11.99
N LEU A 108 27.22 5.04 10.84
CA LEU A 108 27.76 5.97 9.85
C LEU A 108 26.69 7.02 9.52
N ILE A 109 26.94 8.26 9.88
CA ILE A 109 26.13 9.40 9.45
C ILE A 109 27.02 10.37 8.69
N VAL A 110 26.66 10.70 7.45
CA VAL A 110 27.29 11.73 6.63
C VAL A 110 26.19 12.57 5.98
N CYS A 111 25.97 13.78 6.48
CA CYS A 111 24.90 14.66 5.99
C CYS A 111 25.43 16.07 5.72
N ASP A 112 24.93 16.71 4.67
CA ASP A 112 25.28 18.09 4.31
C ASP A 112 26.79 18.30 4.11
N CYS A 113 27.41 17.37 3.35
CA CYS A 113 28.84 17.35 3.01
C CYS A 113 29.05 17.34 1.48
N PRO A 114 28.63 18.38 0.74
CA PRO A 114 28.59 18.39 -0.72
C PRO A 114 29.96 18.42 -1.40
N ARG A 115 31.07 18.70 -0.70
CA ARG A 115 32.43 18.66 -1.27
C ARG A 115 33.20 17.39 -0.93
N LEU A 116 32.65 16.55 -0.05
CA LEU A 116 33.33 15.36 0.42
C LEU A 116 33.34 14.32 -0.69
N GLN A 117 34.53 13.83 -1.02
CA GLN A 117 34.69 12.77 -2.00
C GLN A 117 34.73 11.40 -1.33
N VAL A 118 33.73 10.57 -1.63
CA VAL A 118 33.66 9.17 -1.18
C VAL A 118 33.87 8.25 -2.39
N HIS A 119 35.01 7.54 -2.40
CA HIS A 119 35.43 6.66 -3.50
C HIS A 119 35.35 5.16 -3.16
N THR A 120 34.70 4.81 -2.05
CA THR A 120 34.63 3.45 -1.49
C THR A 120 33.20 2.93 -1.47
N ALA A 121 33.00 1.65 -1.77
CA ALA A 121 31.70 1.00 -1.71
C ALA A 121 31.09 1.02 -0.29
N LEU A 122 29.77 1.14 -0.24
CA LEU A 122 28.99 1.25 0.99
C LEU A 122 27.92 0.15 1.06
N PRO A 123 27.52 -0.32 2.26
CA PRO A 123 28.06 0.05 3.57
C PRO A 123 29.44 -0.56 3.84
N PRO A 124 30.21 0.01 4.79
CA PRO A 124 31.61 -0.33 5.00
C PRO A 124 31.85 -1.60 5.83
N SER A 125 30.80 -2.16 6.44
CA SER A 125 30.78 -3.40 7.23
C SER A 125 29.39 -4.01 7.21
N ALA A 126 29.30 -5.32 7.42
CA ALA A 126 28.04 -6.03 7.64
C ALA A 126 27.42 -5.80 9.03
N THR A 127 28.19 -5.24 9.97
CA THR A 127 27.74 -5.04 11.37
C THR A 127 27.10 -3.68 11.63
N PHE A 128 26.82 -2.90 10.58
CA PHE A 128 26.23 -1.58 10.72
C PHE A 128 24.78 -1.69 11.22
N SER A 129 24.44 -0.88 12.22
CA SER A 129 23.07 -0.75 12.76
C SER A 129 22.37 0.50 12.24
N GLU A 130 23.13 1.52 11.85
CA GLU A 130 22.60 2.81 11.41
C GLU A 130 23.48 3.38 10.29
N LEU A 131 22.87 3.61 9.13
CA LEU A 131 23.48 4.25 7.98
C LEU A 131 22.60 5.44 7.56
N SER A 132 23.17 6.63 7.50
CA SER A 132 22.49 7.79 6.95
C SER A 132 23.48 8.62 6.14
N ILE A 133 23.25 8.68 4.85
CA ILE A 133 24.06 9.42 3.90
C ILE A 133 23.11 10.27 3.08
N SER A 134 23.27 11.58 3.16
CA SER A 134 22.46 12.54 2.41
C SER A 134 23.32 13.75 2.02
N GLU A 135 22.99 14.37 0.88
CA GLU A 135 23.68 15.57 0.39
C GLU A 135 25.22 15.45 0.27
N VAL A 136 25.69 14.27 -0.17
CA VAL A 136 27.08 14.03 -0.59
C VAL A 136 27.13 13.97 -2.11
N SER A 137 28.01 14.76 -2.74
CA SER A 137 27.96 14.93 -4.20
C SER A 137 28.47 13.74 -5.00
N THR A 138 29.17 12.78 -4.41
CA THR A 138 29.81 11.68 -5.15
C THR A 138 29.05 10.36 -5.09
N ILE A 139 28.06 10.23 -4.20
CA ILE A 139 27.37 8.96 -3.93
C ILE A 139 25.86 9.17 -3.82
N MET A 140 25.10 8.12 -4.10
CA MET A 140 23.66 8.11 -3.83
C MET A 140 23.40 8.26 -2.33
N ALA A 141 22.28 8.89 -1.99
CA ALA A 141 21.82 8.96 -0.62
C ALA A 141 21.38 7.56 -0.16
N MET A 142 21.81 7.15 1.02
CA MET A 142 21.56 5.82 1.58
C MET A 142 21.08 5.96 3.01
N GLU A 143 20.00 5.28 3.35
CA GLU A 143 19.39 5.31 4.67
C GLU A 143 19.08 3.87 5.11
N GLY A 144 19.52 3.49 6.31
CA GLY A 144 19.21 2.22 6.93
C GLY A 144 19.10 2.39 8.44
N SER A 145 17.91 2.16 8.98
CA SER A 145 17.57 2.39 10.40
C SER A 145 17.46 1.10 11.22
N SER A 146 17.85 -0.02 10.64
CA SER A 146 17.96 -1.33 11.26
C SER A 146 18.86 -2.17 10.34
N ILE A 147 19.56 -3.17 10.88
CA ILE A 147 20.44 -4.07 10.10
C ILE A 147 19.69 -4.70 8.90
N GLU A 148 18.35 -4.71 8.94
CA GLU A 148 17.49 -5.41 7.99
C GLU A 148 16.90 -4.53 6.87
N LYS A 149 16.96 -3.19 6.96
CA LYS A 149 16.36 -2.29 5.96
C LYS A 149 17.38 -1.32 5.38
N LEU A 150 17.46 -1.27 4.05
CA LEU A 150 18.25 -0.29 3.31
C LEU A 150 17.38 0.40 2.26
N LYS A 151 17.49 1.72 2.22
CA LYS A 151 16.86 2.61 1.26
C LYS A 151 17.94 3.39 0.54
N ILE A 152 17.90 3.36 -0.79
CA ILE A 152 18.82 4.05 -1.68
C ILE A 152 18.01 5.07 -2.46
N SER A 153 18.50 6.30 -2.54
CA SER A 153 17.86 7.36 -3.32
C SER A 153 18.89 8.27 -3.99
N GLY A 154 18.59 8.77 -5.18
CA GLY A 154 19.55 9.59 -5.93
C GLY A 154 18.92 10.46 -6.99
N ASP A 155 18.94 11.77 -6.82
CA ASP A 155 18.40 12.73 -7.80
C ASP A 155 19.45 13.26 -8.78
N LYS A 156 20.75 12.95 -8.55
CA LYS A 156 21.89 13.42 -9.34
C LYS A 156 22.37 12.33 -10.32
N LEU A 157 22.91 12.75 -11.47
CA LEU A 157 23.49 11.94 -12.56
C LEU A 157 24.79 11.19 -12.16
N LEU A 158 24.80 10.52 -11.00
CA LEU A 158 26.04 10.00 -10.39
C LEU A 158 26.49 8.66 -10.96
N CYS A 159 25.55 7.80 -11.33
CA CYS A 159 25.82 6.48 -11.88
C CYS A 159 24.64 5.99 -12.72
N ASP A 160 24.97 5.29 -13.80
CA ASP A 160 24.04 4.52 -14.63
C ASP A 160 23.82 3.11 -14.06
N THR A 161 24.85 2.49 -13.48
CA THR A 161 24.79 1.13 -12.95
C THR A 161 25.11 1.06 -11.47
N LEU A 162 24.28 0.34 -10.70
CA LEU A 162 24.55 0.01 -9.30
C LEU A 162 25.37 -1.28 -9.20
N ASP A 163 26.70 -1.14 -9.14
CA ASP A 163 27.67 -2.22 -9.08
C ASP A 163 28.40 -2.32 -7.72
N ASP A 164 29.32 -3.29 -7.60
CA ASP A 164 30.13 -3.54 -6.41
C ASP A 164 31.06 -2.36 -6.04
N LYS A 165 31.25 -1.37 -6.93
CA LYS A 165 32.06 -0.17 -6.63
C LYS A 165 31.28 0.84 -5.81
N ILE A 166 29.96 0.87 -5.99
CA ILE A 166 29.05 1.78 -5.28
C ILE A 166 28.49 1.08 -4.04
N LEU A 167 27.95 -0.13 -4.23
CA LEU A 167 27.29 -0.89 -3.17
C LEU A 167 28.11 -2.14 -2.83
N ALA A 168 28.51 -2.27 -1.58
CA ALA A 168 29.19 -3.44 -1.06
C ALA A 168 28.18 -4.56 -0.75
N PHE A 169 27.65 -5.22 -1.80
CA PHE A 169 26.61 -6.26 -1.67
C PHE A 169 26.99 -7.37 -0.67
N HIS A 170 28.27 -7.74 -0.61
CA HIS A 170 28.81 -8.74 0.33
C HIS A 170 28.63 -8.39 1.82
N ASN A 171 28.41 -7.12 2.14
CA ASN A 171 28.12 -6.66 3.51
C ASN A 171 26.61 -6.63 3.82
N LEU A 172 25.75 -7.00 2.87
CA LEU A 172 24.29 -6.82 2.95
C LEU A 172 23.50 -8.13 3.09
N ASN A 173 24.17 -9.21 3.48
CA ASN A 173 23.59 -10.56 3.51
C ASN A 173 22.40 -10.71 4.48
N ASP A 174 22.32 -9.86 5.51
CA ASP A 174 21.26 -9.87 6.53
C ASP A 174 20.08 -8.92 6.19
N ILE A 175 20.17 -8.17 5.09
CA ILE A 175 19.10 -7.27 4.68
C ILE A 175 17.87 -8.07 4.26
N LYS A 176 16.72 -7.69 4.81
CA LYS A 176 15.40 -8.24 4.46
C LYS A 176 14.59 -7.30 3.57
N TYR A 177 14.88 -6.00 3.59
CA TYR A 177 14.12 -4.97 2.86
C TYR A 177 15.06 -4.03 2.12
N LEU A 178 14.94 -3.98 0.79
CA LEU A 178 15.68 -3.07 -0.07
C LEU A 178 14.70 -2.15 -0.82
N GLU A 179 14.89 -0.84 -0.70
CA GLU A 179 14.11 0.17 -1.40
C GLU A 179 15.03 1.04 -2.27
N ILE A 180 14.73 1.17 -3.58
CA ILE A 180 15.42 2.10 -4.49
C ILE A 180 14.41 3.16 -4.93
N LEU A 181 14.70 4.44 -4.64
CA LEU A 181 13.75 5.55 -4.78
C LEU A 181 14.33 6.70 -5.61
N ASN A 182 13.56 7.21 -6.56
CA ASN A 182 13.85 8.43 -7.32
C ASN A 182 15.20 8.42 -8.09
N CYS A 183 15.77 7.25 -8.38
CA CYS A 183 17.02 7.13 -9.13
C CYS A 183 16.78 7.30 -10.63
N LYS A 184 16.74 8.55 -11.10
CA LYS A 184 16.37 8.87 -12.49
C LYS A 184 17.39 8.43 -13.54
N SER A 185 18.68 8.46 -13.20
CA SER A 185 19.78 8.12 -14.10
C SER A 185 20.18 6.65 -14.05
N LEU A 186 19.65 5.89 -13.08
CA LEU A 186 20.00 4.50 -12.89
C LEU A 186 19.31 3.65 -13.96
N THR A 187 20.12 3.00 -14.80
CA THR A 187 19.69 2.12 -15.88
C THR A 187 19.70 0.65 -15.49
N SER A 188 20.61 0.22 -14.60
CA SER A 188 20.72 -1.20 -14.21
C SER A 188 21.32 -1.42 -12.82
N ILE A 189 21.24 -2.67 -12.34
CA ILE A 189 21.84 -3.16 -11.09
C ILE A 189 22.58 -4.47 -11.34
N SER A 190 23.69 -4.68 -10.63
CA SER A 190 24.47 -5.92 -10.73
C SER A 190 23.68 -7.13 -10.23
N PHE A 191 23.42 -8.10 -11.12
CA PHE A 191 22.80 -9.39 -10.77
C PHE A 191 23.66 -10.23 -9.83
N LYS A 192 24.98 -10.22 -10.04
CA LYS A 192 25.95 -10.85 -9.13
C LYS A 192 25.93 -10.20 -7.75
N GLY A 193 25.63 -8.90 -7.68
CA GLY A 193 25.40 -8.19 -6.43
C GLY A 193 24.09 -8.63 -5.76
N LEU A 194 22.99 -8.64 -6.52
CA LEU A 194 21.68 -9.08 -6.02
C LEU A 194 21.68 -10.52 -5.49
N SER A 195 22.40 -11.44 -6.13
CA SER A 195 22.50 -12.84 -5.68
C SER A 195 23.20 -13.01 -4.32
N GLN A 196 23.97 -12.01 -3.86
CA GLN A 196 24.55 -12.00 -2.53
C GLN A 196 23.53 -11.63 -1.44
N LEU A 197 22.37 -11.07 -1.80
CA LEU A 197 21.32 -10.64 -0.88
C LEU A 197 20.42 -11.82 -0.46
N ILE A 198 21.03 -12.84 0.12
CA ILE A 198 20.38 -14.14 0.42
C ILE A 198 19.19 -14.07 1.39
N SER A 199 19.11 -13.02 2.23
CA SER A 199 18.02 -12.83 3.20
C SER A 199 16.93 -11.87 2.74
N LEU A 200 17.02 -11.34 1.52
CA LEU A 200 16.14 -10.28 1.02
C LEU A 200 14.72 -10.83 0.82
N LYS A 201 13.77 -10.32 1.60
CA LYS A 201 12.35 -10.72 1.56
C LYS A 201 11.49 -9.80 0.72
N SER A 202 11.83 -8.51 0.67
CA SER A 202 11.07 -7.52 -0.08
C SER A 202 11.99 -6.57 -0.83
N PHE A 203 11.73 -6.42 -2.11
CA PHE A 203 12.48 -5.53 -2.99
C PHE A 203 11.51 -4.54 -3.65
N LYS A 204 11.77 -3.25 -3.47
CA LYS A 204 10.89 -2.17 -3.91
C LYS A 204 11.65 -1.14 -4.73
N ILE A 205 11.12 -0.81 -5.90
CA ILE A 205 11.69 0.18 -6.82
C ILE A 205 10.61 1.22 -7.12
N VAL A 206 10.92 2.49 -6.87
CA VAL A 206 9.96 3.59 -7.00
C VAL A 206 10.58 4.76 -7.76
N HIS A 207 9.89 5.25 -8.80
CA HIS A 207 10.27 6.43 -9.58
C HIS A 207 11.64 6.33 -10.27
N CYS A 208 12.03 5.15 -10.74
CA CYS A 208 13.27 4.93 -11.48
C CYS A 208 12.95 4.76 -12.98
N LYS A 209 12.92 5.87 -13.73
CA LYS A 209 12.40 5.90 -15.12
C LYS A 209 13.26 5.13 -16.11
N GLU A 210 14.57 5.24 -16.01
CA GLU A 210 15.51 4.57 -16.92
C GLU A 210 15.88 3.16 -16.46
N PHE A 211 15.41 2.75 -15.27
CA PHE A 211 15.75 1.48 -14.68
C PHE A 211 15.19 0.35 -15.53
N PHE A 212 16.10 -0.38 -16.18
CA PHE A 212 15.80 -1.45 -17.13
C PHE A 212 14.91 -1.02 -18.31
N SER A 213 15.06 0.23 -18.79
CA SER A 213 14.31 0.78 -19.93
C SER A 213 14.89 0.43 -21.31
N LEU A 214 16.19 0.11 -21.39
CA LEU A 214 16.86 -0.25 -22.62
C LEU A 214 16.57 -1.72 -22.99
N ASP A 215 16.10 -1.90 -24.21
CA ASP A 215 15.68 -3.19 -24.78
C ASP A 215 16.87 -4.01 -25.31
N ASP A 216 17.98 -3.33 -25.58
CA ASP A 216 19.29 -3.92 -25.75
C ASP A 216 19.74 -4.48 -24.41
N VAL A 217 19.52 -5.78 -24.23
CA VAL A 217 20.41 -6.59 -23.42
C VAL A 217 21.77 -6.50 -24.14
N LEU A 218 22.48 -5.39 -23.90
CA LEU A 218 23.79 -5.11 -24.46
C LEU A 218 24.60 -6.40 -24.32
N GLU A 219 25.11 -6.89 -25.44
CA GLU A 219 26.10 -7.95 -25.57
C GLU A 219 27.42 -7.59 -24.84
N GLN A 220 27.39 -6.77 -23.78
CA GLN A 220 28.53 -6.33 -22.99
C GLN A 220 28.30 -6.37 -21.46
N THR A 221 27.34 -7.15 -20.96
CA THR A 221 27.46 -7.75 -19.61
C THR A 221 28.07 -9.14 -19.72
N HIS A 222 29.27 -9.23 -20.28
CA HIS A 222 30.04 -10.47 -20.45
C HIS A 222 30.71 -10.97 -19.15
N ASP A 223 30.31 -10.46 -17.98
CA ASP A 223 30.88 -10.79 -16.65
C ASP A 223 29.93 -11.59 -15.75
N ASN A 224 29.09 -12.45 -16.34
CA ASN A 224 28.83 -13.80 -15.81
C ASN A 224 27.75 -14.51 -16.64
N MET A 225 28.22 -15.30 -17.58
CA MET A 225 27.57 -16.49 -18.14
C MET A 225 27.37 -17.60 -17.05
N ILE A 226 27.31 -17.21 -15.78
CA ILE A 226 27.15 -18.03 -14.57
C ILE A 226 25.85 -17.54 -13.93
N ILE A 227 24.99 -18.46 -13.51
CA ILE A 227 23.59 -18.28 -13.09
C ILE A 227 22.56 -18.50 -14.23
N ALA A 228 22.85 -19.38 -15.18
CA ALA A 228 21.76 -20.02 -15.96
C ALA A 228 20.89 -20.96 -15.09
N ASN A 229 21.28 -21.21 -13.83
CA ASN A 229 20.62 -22.17 -12.91
C ASN A 229 20.65 -21.77 -11.42
N GLU A 230 21.10 -20.57 -11.04
CA GLU A 230 21.02 -20.10 -9.65
C GLU A 230 19.90 -19.06 -9.48
N ASP A 231 19.36 -18.99 -8.27
CA ASP A 231 18.34 -18.02 -7.93
C ASP A 231 19.01 -16.66 -7.67
N ILE A 232 18.59 -15.63 -8.40
CA ILE A 232 19.08 -14.25 -8.22
C ILE A 232 18.62 -13.72 -6.87
N LEU A 233 17.42 -14.12 -6.43
CA LEU A 233 16.73 -13.62 -5.25
C LEU A 233 16.03 -14.79 -4.53
N PRO A 234 16.80 -15.67 -3.86
CA PRO A 234 16.29 -16.96 -3.38
C PRO A 234 15.21 -16.83 -2.29
N ALA A 235 15.27 -15.79 -1.46
CA ALA A 235 14.37 -15.57 -0.33
C ALA A 235 13.29 -14.49 -0.58
N LEU A 236 13.21 -13.95 -1.81
CA LEU A 236 12.33 -12.83 -2.10
C LEU A 236 10.87 -13.26 -2.11
N GLU A 237 10.07 -12.70 -1.20
CA GLU A 237 8.64 -12.97 -1.07
C GLU A 237 7.76 -11.90 -1.74
N SER A 238 8.26 -10.67 -1.86
CA SER A 238 7.51 -9.51 -2.38
C SER A 238 8.35 -8.62 -3.30
N LEU A 239 7.80 -8.29 -4.48
CA LEU A 239 8.39 -7.38 -5.46
C LEU A 239 7.44 -6.23 -5.78
N ASP A 240 7.88 -4.99 -5.52
CA ASP A 240 7.11 -3.77 -5.76
C ASP A 240 7.82 -2.90 -6.81
N ILE A 241 7.14 -2.61 -7.92
CA ILE A 241 7.65 -1.74 -8.99
C ILE A 241 6.65 -0.63 -9.26
N ILE A 242 7.07 0.62 -9.01
CA ILE A 242 6.19 1.79 -9.02
C ILE A 242 6.82 2.90 -9.88
N ARG A 243 6.16 3.31 -10.95
CA ARG A 243 6.57 4.44 -11.80
C ARG A 243 7.96 4.23 -12.42
N CYS A 244 8.21 3.03 -12.94
CA CYS A 244 9.50 2.60 -13.51
C CYS A 244 9.35 2.20 -14.99
N GLY A 245 10.44 2.34 -15.77
CA GLY A 245 10.50 2.01 -17.19
C GLY A 245 10.87 0.56 -17.51
N ILE A 246 10.79 -0.35 -16.54
CA ILE A 246 11.22 -1.76 -16.69
C ILE A 246 10.55 -2.43 -17.91
N THR A 247 11.34 -3.08 -18.77
CA THR A 247 10.79 -3.88 -19.88
C THR A 247 10.26 -5.23 -19.40
N GLY A 248 9.38 -5.84 -20.21
CA GLY A 248 8.82 -7.15 -19.92
C GLY A 248 9.88 -8.26 -19.81
N LYS A 249 10.95 -8.16 -20.60
CA LYS A 249 12.10 -9.10 -20.57
C LYS A 249 12.79 -9.09 -19.21
N TRP A 250 13.10 -7.91 -18.69
CA TRP A 250 13.78 -7.75 -17.39
C TRP A 250 12.92 -8.25 -16.23
N LEU A 251 11.64 -7.89 -16.23
CA LEU A 251 10.72 -8.37 -15.19
C LEU A 251 10.58 -9.90 -15.24
N SER A 252 10.46 -10.49 -16.43
CA SER A 252 10.39 -11.96 -16.60
C SER A 252 11.63 -12.65 -16.02
N LEU A 253 12.82 -12.11 -16.28
CA LEU A 253 14.08 -12.66 -15.74
C LEU A 253 14.09 -12.59 -14.20
N MET A 254 13.69 -11.46 -13.61
CA MET A 254 13.63 -11.33 -12.15
C MET A 254 12.63 -12.32 -11.54
N LEU A 255 11.44 -12.46 -12.14
CA LEU A 255 10.40 -13.35 -11.63
C LEU A 255 10.80 -14.83 -11.73
N ARG A 256 11.44 -15.24 -12.84
CA ARG A 256 11.90 -16.63 -13.06
C ARG A 256 12.94 -17.09 -12.04
N HIS A 257 13.82 -16.19 -11.62
CA HIS A 257 14.91 -16.48 -10.68
C HIS A 257 14.58 -16.07 -9.23
N SER A 258 13.28 -16.00 -8.89
CA SER A 258 12.77 -15.70 -7.54
C SER A 258 11.75 -16.78 -7.11
N PRO A 259 12.19 -17.99 -6.75
CA PRO A 259 11.30 -19.16 -6.55
C PRO A 259 10.36 -19.03 -5.35
N THR A 260 10.67 -18.15 -4.40
CA THR A 260 9.87 -17.94 -3.18
C THR A 260 8.87 -16.78 -3.28
N LEU A 261 8.81 -16.12 -4.45
CA LEU A 261 8.00 -14.92 -4.66
C LEU A 261 6.51 -15.23 -4.54
N LYS A 262 5.80 -14.46 -3.71
CA LYS A 262 4.36 -14.62 -3.46
C LYS A 262 3.56 -13.39 -3.86
N GLU A 263 4.16 -12.21 -3.76
CA GLU A 263 3.50 -10.95 -4.01
C GLU A 263 4.18 -10.14 -5.12
N LEU A 264 3.40 -9.67 -6.08
CA LEU A 264 3.85 -8.79 -7.15
C LEU A 264 2.96 -7.54 -7.18
N TYR A 265 3.57 -6.36 -7.07
CA TYR A 265 2.89 -5.09 -7.23
C TYR A 265 3.50 -4.26 -8.37
N LEU A 266 2.68 -3.92 -9.35
CA LEU A 266 3.03 -3.08 -10.49
C LEU A 266 2.15 -1.83 -10.50
N TYR A 267 2.76 -0.65 -10.51
CA TYR A 267 2.03 0.61 -10.57
C TYR A 267 2.65 1.58 -11.56
N GLU A 268 1.88 2.05 -12.55
CA GLU A 268 2.33 3.04 -13.55
C GLU A 268 3.64 2.62 -14.25
N CYS A 269 3.64 1.40 -14.82
CA CYS A 269 4.75 0.82 -15.58
C CYS A 269 4.42 0.85 -17.10
N PRO A 270 4.83 1.87 -17.85
CA PRO A 270 4.33 2.13 -19.21
C PRO A 270 4.82 1.15 -20.28
N GLN A 271 5.97 0.50 -20.07
CA GLN A 271 6.56 -0.45 -21.03
C GLN A 271 5.93 -1.84 -20.96
N LEU A 272 5.17 -2.14 -19.91
CA LEU A 272 4.54 -3.44 -19.72
C LEU A 272 3.21 -3.47 -20.47
N LYS A 273 3.06 -4.44 -21.37
CA LYS A 273 1.89 -4.60 -22.23
C LYS A 273 1.16 -5.90 -21.95
N GLN A 274 1.85 -6.94 -21.49
CA GLN A 274 1.24 -8.25 -21.36
C GLN A 274 1.83 -9.05 -20.20
N LEU A 275 0.97 -9.82 -19.53
CA LEU A 275 1.32 -10.80 -18.50
C LEU A 275 0.91 -12.19 -19.03
N LYS A 276 1.87 -13.11 -19.10
CA LYS A 276 1.67 -14.48 -19.58
C LYS A 276 2.12 -15.46 -18.49
N ILE A 277 1.40 -16.55 -18.29
CA ILE A 277 1.79 -17.58 -17.31
C ILE A 277 2.78 -18.54 -17.96
N GLU A 278 3.79 -18.98 -17.21
CA GLU A 278 4.68 -20.07 -17.64
C GLU A 278 3.94 -21.42 -17.59
N GLU A 279 3.78 -22.11 -18.73
CA GLU A 279 3.17 -23.44 -18.80
C GLU A 279 4.18 -24.55 -18.40
N GLU A 280 3.73 -25.52 -17.60
CA GLU A 280 4.52 -26.64 -17.05
C GLU A 280 5.26 -27.50 -18.11
N GLY A 281 4.93 -27.36 -19.41
CA GLY A 281 5.51 -28.14 -20.50
C GLY A 281 6.82 -27.60 -21.11
N ASN A 282 7.21 -26.36 -20.83
CA ASN A 282 8.47 -25.77 -21.33
C ASN A 282 9.64 -25.89 -20.36
N VAL A 283 9.52 -26.72 -19.32
CA VAL A 283 10.63 -27.10 -18.44
C VAL A 283 11.47 -28.19 -19.12
N GLN A 284 12.14 -27.83 -20.23
CA GLN A 284 13.39 -28.51 -20.59
C GLN A 284 14.53 -27.67 -19.97
N PRO A 285 15.25 -28.18 -18.97
CA PRO A 285 16.37 -27.47 -18.35
C PRO A 285 17.57 -27.28 -19.30
N ASN A 286 17.50 -27.84 -20.51
CA ASN A 286 18.58 -27.85 -21.47
C ASN A 286 18.02 -27.58 -22.87
N LEU A 287 18.67 -26.62 -23.56
CA LEU A 287 18.43 -26.14 -24.93
C LEU A 287 17.34 -25.07 -25.05
N LEU A 288 17.69 -23.84 -24.63
CA LEU A 288 18.13 -22.78 -25.54
C LEU A 288 18.65 -21.60 -24.69
N PRO A 289 19.85 -21.04 -24.98
CA PRO A 289 20.23 -19.76 -24.41
C PRO A 289 19.19 -18.73 -24.82
N ALA A 290 18.88 -17.77 -23.95
CA ALA A 290 17.88 -16.71 -24.14
C ALA A 290 18.05 -15.84 -25.41
N PHE A 291 19.01 -16.15 -26.28
CA PHE A 291 19.42 -15.35 -27.42
C PHE A 291 19.17 -15.98 -28.80
N GLU A 292 18.78 -17.25 -28.90
CA GLU A 292 18.31 -17.82 -30.20
C GLU A 292 16.80 -17.56 -30.46
N ALA A 293 16.13 -16.78 -29.62
CA ALA A 293 14.75 -16.30 -29.87
C ALA A 293 14.71 -15.03 -30.73
N SER A 294 15.80 -14.68 -31.43
CA SER A 294 15.84 -13.58 -32.40
C SER A 294 14.92 -13.83 -33.62
N SER A 295 14.26 -15.00 -33.72
CA SER A 295 13.36 -15.33 -34.83
C SER A 295 12.01 -15.97 -34.43
N SER A 296 11.60 -15.99 -33.15
CA SER A 296 10.28 -16.53 -32.78
C SER A 296 9.61 -15.82 -31.58
N GLY A 297 8.75 -14.84 -31.89
CA GLY A 297 7.48 -14.65 -31.20
C GLY A 297 7.42 -13.98 -29.82
N TYR A 298 8.52 -13.57 -29.18
CA TYR A 298 8.43 -12.77 -27.95
C TYR A 298 8.15 -11.30 -28.29
N ALA A 299 6.89 -10.90 -28.15
CA ALA A 299 6.49 -9.51 -28.34
C ALA A 299 7.11 -8.60 -27.27
N ASP A 300 7.50 -7.38 -27.68
CA ASP A 300 8.00 -6.35 -26.79
C ASP A 300 6.95 -5.98 -25.72
N GLY A 301 7.32 -6.07 -24.44
CA GLY A 301 6.45 -5.78 -23.28
C GLY A 301 5.70 -6.97 -22.66
N VAL A 302 6.00 -8.22 -23.02
CA VAL A 302 5.46 -9.43 -22.37
C VAL A 302 6.25 -9.81 -21.11
N VAL A 303 5.54 -10.14 -20.04
CA VAL A 303 6.07 -10.59 -18.75
C VAL A 303 5.62 -12.02 -18.48
N HIS A 304 6.56 -12.92 -18.20
CA HIS A 304 6.28 -14.28 -17.77
C HIS A 304 6.12 -14.34 -16.24
N ILE A 305 4.93 -14.74 -15.80
CA ILE A 305 4.54 -14.83 -14.40
C ILE A 305 4.67 -16.28 -13.93
N PRO A 306 5.31 -16.53 -12.78
CA PRO A 306 5.44 -17.86 -12.23
C PRO A 306 4.17 -18.31 -11.50
N LEU A 307 3.97 -19.63 -11.40
CA LEU A 307 2.73 -20.24 -10.91
C LEU A 307 2.49 -20.10 -9.39
N ASN A 308 3.49 -19.68 -8.62
CA ASN A 308 3.51 -19.57 -7.16
C ASN A 308 3.05 -18.22 -6.60
N LEU A 309 2.71 -17.24 -7.46
CA LEU A 309 2.19 -15.95 -7.00
C LEU A 309 0.81 -16.07 -6.35
N ARG A 310 0.71 -15.64 -5.10
CA ARG A 310 -0.52 -15.59 -4.32
C ARG A 310 -1.25 -14.27 -4.43
N LYS A 311 -0.52 -13.18 -4.71
CA LYS A 311 -1.09 -11.84 -4.73
C LYS A 311 -0.51 -11.01 -5.85
N ILE A 312 -1.37 -10.49 -6.70
CA ILE A 312 -1.01 -9.58 -7.79
C ILE A 312 -1.78 -8.29 -7.63
N LYS A 313 -1.06 -7.18 -7.66
CA LYS A 313 -1.63 -5.83 -7.66
C LYS A 313 -1.14 -5.08 -8.90
N ILE A 314 -2.06 -4.55 -9.69
CA ILE A 314 -1.76 -3.76 -10.89
C ILE A 314 -2.52 -2.45 -10.78
N GLY A 315 -1.87 -1.32 -11.02
CA GLY A 315 -2.57 -0.03 -11.08
C GLY A 315 -1.93 0.96 -12.04
N ARG A 316 -2.74 1.82 -12.68
CA ARG A 316 -2.27 2.79 -13.67
C ARG A 316 -1.40 2.19 -14.79
N CYS A 317 -1.64 0.93 -15.13
CA CYS A 317 -0.98 0.24 -16.24
C CYS A 317 -2.02 -0.10 -17.32
N PRO A 318 -2.55 0.89 -18.06
CA PRO A 318 -3.70 0.70 -18.95
C PRO A 318 -3.43 -0.24 -20.13
N HIS A 319 -2.16 -0.47 -20.47
CA HIS A 319 -1.78 -1.34 -21.58
C HIS A 319 -1.61 -2.80 -21.17
N ILE A 320 -1.51 -3.11 -19.87
CA ILE A 320 -1.29 -4.49 -19.41
C ILE A 320 -2.55 -5.33 -19.63
N ILE A 321 -2.39 -6.46 -20.31
CA ILE A 321 -3.40 -7.51 -20.44
C ILE A 321 -2.84 -8.86 -19.96
N PHE A 322 -3.67 -9.74 -19.40
CA PHE A 322 -3.29 -11.15 -19.27
C PHE A 322 -3.52 -11.86 -20.60
N ASP A 323 -2.52 -12.63 -21.06
CA ASP A 323 -2.68 -13.46 -22.25
C ASP A 323 -3.65 -14.61 -21.98
N GLY A 324 -4.56 -14.84 -22.92
CA GLY A 324 -5.47 -15.99 -22.96
C GLY A 324 -5.18 -16.91 -24.15
N SER A 325 -3.95 -16.92 -24.65
CA SER A 325 -3.60 -17.53 -25.95
C SER A 325 -4.01 -19.01 -26.07
N ARG A 326 -4.54 -19.32 -27.24
CA ARG A 326 -5.19 -20.57 -27.73
C ARG A 326 -4.45 -21.90 -27.52
N GLU A 327 -3.17 -21.90 -27.15
CA GLU A 327 -2.27 -23.00 -27.51
C GLU A 327 -2.41 -24.26 -26.61
N GLY A 328 -2.93 -24.13 -25.39
CA GLY A 328 -3.14 -25.27 -24.47
C GLY A 328 -4.52 -25.96 -24.53
N PHE A 329 -5.50 -25.44 -25.29
CA PHE A 329 -6.90 -25.90 -25.25
C PHE A 329 -7.52 -26.20 -26.62
N ALA A 330 -6.76 -26.78 -27.54
CA ALA A 330 -7.28 -27.25 -28.83
C ALA A 330 -8.38 -28.35 -28.71
N GLY A 331 -8.69 -28.84 -27.51
CA GLY A 331 -9.72 -29.86 -27.24
C GLY A 331 -11.14 -29.34 -26.96
N PHE A 332 -11.34 -28.04 -26.75
CA PHE A 332 -12.67 -27.47 -26.51
C PHE A 332 -13.12 -26.62 -27.69
N THR A 333 -13.44 -27.28 -28.81
CA THR A 333 -14.10 -26.65 -29.96
C THR A 333 -15.61 -26.84 -29.86
N SER A 334 -16.31 -25.88 -29.30
CA SER A 334 -17.64 -25.53 -29.81
C SER A 334 -17.97 -24.06 -29.56
N SER A 335 -18.44 -23.42 -30.63
CA SER A 335 -18.94 -22.05 -30.72
C SER A 335 -17.95 -20.89 -30.77
N SER A 336 -18.03 -20.23 -31.91
CA SER A 336 -17.42 -18.96 -32.31
C SER A 336 -17.77 -17.80 -31.39
N GLN A 337 -16.81 -17.37 -30.58
CA GLN A 337 -16.54 -15.97 -30.22
C GLN A 337 -15.18 -15.96 -29.53
N VAL A 338 -14.20 -15.27 -30.11
CA VAL A 338 -12.94 -14.99 -29.43
C VAL A 338 -13.31 -14.16 -28.19
N GLU A 339 -13.24 -14.74 -26.99
CA GLU A 339 -13.59 -14.02 -25.77
C GLU A 339 -12.52 -12.98 -25.46
N ASN A 340 -12.64 -11.83 -26.13
CA ASN A 340 -11.96 -10.59 -25.80
C ASN A 340 -12.23 -10.29 -24.32
N GLY A 341 -11.30 -10.61 -23.43
CA GLY A 341 -11.44 -10.37 -21.99
C GLY A 341 -11.07 -11.53 -21.08
N ARG A 342 -10.75 -12.73 -21.61
CA ARG A 342 -10.16 -13.81 -20.81
C ARG A 342 -8.85 -13.36 -20.17
N CYS A 343 -8.76 -13.55 -18.86
CA CYS A 343 -7.59 -13.30 -18.05
C CYS A 343 -7.18 -14.62 -17.42
N LEU A 344 -6.09 -15.24 -17.93
CA LEU A 344 -5.52 -16.44 -17.31
C LEU A 344 -4.73 -16.04 -16.06
N LEU A 345 -5.09 -16.61 -14.92
CA LEU A 345 -4.51 -16.36 -13.61
C LEU A 345 -3.77 -17.61 -13.10
N PRO A 346 -2.65 -17.43 -12.36
CA PRO A 346 -1.92 -18.55 -11.80
C PRO A 346 -2.77 -19.30 -10.78
N GLN A 347 -2.61 -20.63 -10.71
CA GLN A 347 -3.43 -21.48 -9.85
C GLN A 347 -3.40 -21.06 -8.38
N SER A 348 -2.23 -20.62 -7.88
CA SER A 348 -2.02 -20.22 -6.48
C SER A 348 -2.55 -18.83 -6.11
N LEU A 349 -3.16 -18.10 -7.05
CA LEU A 349 -3.57 -16.71 -6.82
C LEU A 349 -4.76 -16.63 -5.86
N GLU A 350 -4.52 -16.04 -4.70
CA GLU A 350 -5.52 -15.79 -3.66
C GLU A 350 -6.12 -14.39 -3.79
N HIS A 351 -5.31 -13.40 -4.21
CA HIS A 351 -5.69 -11.98 -4.21
C HIS A 351 -5.33 -11.28 -5.53
N LEU A 352 -6.29 -10.62 -6.16
CA LEU A 352 -6.09 -9.79 -7.34
C LEU A 352 -6.65 -8.38 -7.10
N ASP A 353 -5.79 -7.36 -7.16
CA ASP A 353 -6.20 -5.95 -7.19
C ASP A 353 -5.81 -5.36 -8.55
N TRP A 354 -6.79 -4.91 -9.32
CA TRP A 354 -6.58 -4.37 -10.65
C TRP A 354 -7.24 -3.01 -10.80
N SER A 355 -6.42 -1.96 -10.80
CA SER A 355 -6.80 -0.60 -11.13
C SER A 355 -6.49 -0.28 -12.60
N ASP A 356 -7.38 0.49 -13.23
CA ASP A 356 -7.25 0.99 -14.61
C ASP A 356 -7.33 -0.11 -15.67
N TYR A 357 -8.21 -1.10 -15.47
CA TYR A 357 -8.50 -2.12 -16.47
C TYR A 357 -9.07 -1.50 -17.75
N SER A 358 -8.47 -1.82 -18.90
CA SER A 358 -8.71 -1.13 -20.16
C SER A 358 -9.59 -1.86 -21.16
N ARG A 359 -9.92 -3.14 -20.93
CA ARG A 359 -10.79 -3.92 -21.84
C ARG A 359 -12.24 -3.84 -21.42
N GLU A 360 -13.13 -4.16 -22.37
CA GLU A 360 -14.58 -4.16 -22.16
C GLU A 360 -15.07 -5.33 -21.32
N THR A 361 -14.41 -6.47 -21.38
CA THR A 361 -14.81 -7.66 -20.63
C THR A 361 -13.65 -8.14 -19.78
N LEU A 362 -13.94 -8.54 -18.54
CA LEU A 362 -13.01 -9.27 -17.67
C LEU A 362 -13.63 -10.63 -17.33
N LEU A 363 -12.94 -11.69 -17.72
CA LEU A 363 -13.29 -13.08 -17.42
C LEU A 363 -12.07 -13.74 -16.75
N PRO A 364 -12.00 -13.76 -15.40
CA PRO A 364 -10.97 -14.48 -14.67
C PRO A 364 -11.07 -15.98 -14.93
N SER A 365 -9.99 -16.55 -15.42
CA SER A 365 -9.84 -17.96 -15.75
C SER A 365 -8.55 -18.46 -15.11
N PHE A 366 -8.51 -19.70 -14.65
CA PHE A 366 -7.36 -20.22 -13.91
C PHE A 366 -6.70 -21.34 -14.69
N VAL A 367 -5.38 -21.44 -14.56
CA VAL A 367 -4.63 -22.59 -15.06
C VAL A 367 -4.86 -23.76 -14.11
N GLY A 368 -5.51 -24.83 -14.58
CA GLY A 368 -5.87 -25.99 -13.76
C GLY A 368 -7.25 -25.92 -13.09
N ASN A 369 -7.59 -26.94 -12.30
CA ASN A 369 -8.94 -27.11 -11.68
C ASN A 369 -9.08 -26.46 -10.30
N LEU A 370 -8.03 -25.82 -9.78
CA LEU A 370 -7.99 -25.28 -8.42
C LEU A 370 -8.25 -23.77 -8.46
N MET A 371 -9.37 -23.36 -7.86
CA MET A 371 -9.84 -21.98 -7.85
C MET A 371 -9.64 -21.43 -6.43
N TRP A 372 -8.59 -20.65 -6.20
CA TRP A 372 -8.25 -20.11 -4.87
C TRP A 372 -8.42 -18.60 -4.72
N LEU A 373 -8.93 -17.90 -5.74
CA LEU A 373 -9.11 -16.45 -5.64
C LEU A 373 -10.16 -16.11 -4.59
N LYS A 374 -9.69 -15.62 -3.44
CA LYS A 374 -10.48 -15.19 -2.29
C LYS A 374 -10.87 -13.72 -2.37
N LYS A 375 -10.00 -12.88 -2.95
CA LYS A 375 -10.24 -11.44 -3.06
C LYS A 375 -10.04 -10.93 -4.48
N LEU A 376 -11.05 -10.24 -5.00
CA LEU A 376 -11.01 -9.56 -6.28
C LEU A 376 -11.40 -8.10 -6.11
N ASN A 377 -10.45 -7.21 -6.39
CA ASN A 377 -10.66 -5.77 -6.41
C ASN A 377 -10.46 -5.27 -7.84
N VAL A 378 -11.48 -4.62 -8.41
CA VAL A 378 -11.40 -4.00 -9.73
C VAL A 378 -11.73 -2.52 -9.58
N ARG A 379 -10.77 -1.65 -9.91
CA ARG A 379 -10.88 -0.21 -9.73
C ARG A 379 -10.66 0.55 -11.05
N ASN A 380 -11.33 1.68 -11.23
CA ASN A 380 -11.10 2.60 -12.35
C ASN A 380 -11.20 1.92 -13.74
N GLY A 381 -12.10 0.93 -13.91
CA GLY A 381 -12.28 0.19 -15.16
C GLY A 381 -13.03 1.01 -16.21
N ARG A 382 -12.37 2.01 -16.79
CA ARG A 382 -13.01 3.03 -17.66
C ARG A 382 -13.69 2.45 -18.91
N SER A 383 -13.22 1.31 -19.39
CA SER A 383 -13.81 0.62 -20.54
C SER A 383 -14.63 -0.59 -20.15
N LEU A 384 -14.54 -1.06 -18.91
CA LEU A 384 -15.11 -2.33 -18.47
C LEU A 384 -16.64 -2.26 -18.50
N GLN A 385 -17.25 -3.11 -19.31
CA GLN A 385 -18.69 -3.25 -19.51
C GLN A 385 -19.22 -4.58 -18.92
N TYR A 386 -18.41 -5.64 -18.93
CA TYR A 386 -18.82 -6.98 -18.50
C TYR A 386 -17.78 -7.59 -17.56
N LEU A 387 -18.21 -8.02 -16.37
CA LEU A 387 -17.39 -8.83 -15.46
C LEU A 387 -18.07 -10.18 -15.26
N LYS A 388 -17.38 -11.26 -15.65
CA LYS A 388 -17.89 -12.63 -15.60
C LYS A 388 -17.17 -13.42 -14.51
N LEU A 389 -17.88 -13.81 -13.46
CA LEU A 389 -17.31 -14.42 -12.25
C LEU A 389 -17.62 -15.91 -12.10
N ASP A 390 -18.09 -16.59 -13.15
CA ASP A 390 -18.55 -17.99 -13.09
C ASP A 390 -17.50 -18.96 -12.52
N SER A 391 -16.23 -18.65 -12.76
CA SER A 391 -15.05 -19.38 -12.31
C SER A 391 -14.65 -19.11 -10.86
N CYS A 392 -15.06 -17.98 -10.24
CA CYS A 392 -14.53 -17.52 -8.95
C CYS A 392 -15.28 -18.11 -7.74
N LYS A 393 -15.39 -19.44 -7.64
CA LYS A 393 -16.19 -20.12 -6.58
C LYS A 393 -15.66 -19.94 -5.16
N ALA A 394 -14.37 -19.65 -5.00
CA ALA A 394 -13.71 -19.45 -3.72
C ALA A 394 -13.67 -17.97 -3.27
N LEU A 395 -14.39 -17.08 -3.97
CA LEU A 395 -14.35 -15.65 -3.71
C LEU A 395 -15.09 -15.30 -2.41
N GLU A 396 -14.35 -14.73 -1.45
CA GLU A 396 -14.81 -14.27 -0.14
C GLU A 396 -15.07 -12.75 -0.16
N GLU A 397 -14.27 -11.99 -0.92
CA GLU A 397 -14.36 -10.53 -1.01
C GLU A 397 -14.35 -10.03 -2.46
N LEU A 398 -15.33 -9.19 -2.80
CA LEU A 398 -15.43 -8.51 -4.10
C LEU A 398 -15.60 -7.00 -3.92
N GLU A 399 -14.67 -6.22 -4.48
CA GLU A 399 -14.75 -4.76 -4.53
C GLU A 399 -14.70 -4.28 -5.98
N ILE A 400 -15.71 -3.51 -6.41
CA ILE A 400 -15.75 -2.90 -7.74
C ILE A 400 -15.99 -1.41 -7.59
N ARG A 401 -14.98 -0.61 -7.95
CA ARG A 401 -14.98 0.84 -7.72
C ARG A 401 -14.67 1.63 -9.00
N ASP A 402 -15.47 2.65 -9.28
CA ASP A 402 -15.24 3.59 -10.39
C ASP A 402 -15.14 2.88 -11.75
N CYS A 403 -15.96 1.85 -11.96
CA CYS A 403 -16.13 1.16 -13.23
C CYS A 403 -17.39 1.69 -13.92
N ASN A 404 -17.38 2.98 -14.28
CA ASN A 404 -18.57 3.71 -14.76
C ASN A 404 -19.24 3.11 -16.01
N GLN A 405 -18.51 2.31 -16.81
CA GLN A 405 -19.05 1.65 -18.00
C GLN A 405 -19.67 0.27 -17.71
N LEU A 406 -19.51 -0.25 -16.49
CA LEU A 406 -19.91 -1.61 -16.13
C LEU A 406 -21.44 -1.72 -16.24
N PHE A 407 -21.87 -2.60 -17.14
CA PHE A 407 -23.27 -2.81 -17.45
C PHE A 407 -23.85 -4.03 -16.73
N THR A 408 -23.09 -5.13 -16.67
CA THR A 408 -23.55 -6.40 -16.09
C THR A 408 -22.45 -7.11 -15.30
N LEU A 409 -22.86 -7.71 -14.18
CA LEU A 409 -22.10 -8.70 -13.39
C LEU A 409 -22.68 -10.09 -13.63
N GLU A 410 -21.95 -10.95 -14.34
CA GLU A 410 -22.33 -12.34 -14.60
C GLU A 410 -21.61 -13.30 -13.63
N GLY A 411 -22.17 -14.49 -13.42
CA GLY A 411 -21.55 -15.52 -12.58
C GLY A 411 -21.77 -15.37 -11.07
N MET A 412 -22.59 -14.41 -10.62
CA MET A 412 -22.97 -14.24 -9.21
C MET A 412 -23.54 -15.52 -8.57
N ARG A 413 -24.18 -16.37 -9.38
CA ARG A 413 -24.72 -17.66 -8.96
C ARG A 413 -23.69 -18.62 -8.38
N SER A 414 -22.42 -18.45 -8.73
CA SER A 414 -21.29 -19.27 -8.28
C SER A 414 -20.68 -18.80 -6.96
N LEU A 415 -21.06 -17.61 -6.46
CA LEU A 415 -20.43 -16.91 -5.33
C LEU A 415 -21.11 -17.24 -3.99
N GLY A 416 -21.25 -18.53 -3.69
CA GLY A 416 -21.97 -19.02 -2.50
C GLY A 416 -21.32 -18.67 -1.15
N ILE A 417 -20.00 -18.47 -1.16
CA ILE A 417 -19.20 -18.19 0.04
C ILE A 417 -18.79 -16.72 0.17
N LEU A 418 -19.29 -15.84 -0.70
CA LEU A 418 -18.96 -14.42 -0.67
C LEU A 418 -19.40 -13.82 0.66
N VAL A 419 -18.47 -13.22 1.38
CA VAL A 419 -18.67 -12.59 2.71
C VAL A 419 -18.84 -11.08 2.58
N SER A 420 -18.11 -10.44 1.66
CA SER A 420 -18.14 -8.99 1.46
C SER A 420 -18.29 -8.60 -0.01
N LEU A 421 -19.30 -7.78 -0.29
CA LEU A 421 -19.52 -7.17 -1.60
C LEU A 421 -19.57 -5.64 -1.49
N LYS A 422 -18.66 -4.97 -2.21
CA LYS A 422 -18.56 -3.51 -2.24
C LYS A 422 -18.65 -3.01 -3.68
N LEU A 423 -19.65 -2.19 -3.96
CA LEU A 423 -19.85 -1.54 -5.26
C LEU A 423 -19.84 -0.03 -5.04
N SER A 424 -18.95 0.70 -5.71
CA SER A 424 -18.93 2.15 -5.60
C SER A 424 -18.70 2.82 -6.96
N TYR A 425 -19.43 3.89 -7.27
CA TYR A 425 -19.26 4.64 -8.53
C TYR A 425 -19.38 3.75 -9.78
N ASN A 426 -20.46 2.96 -9.86
CA ASN A 426 -20.76 2.09 -11.01
C ASN A 426 -22.02 2.61 -11.74
N SER A 427 -21.87 3.72 -12.46
CA SER A 427 -23.00 4.50 -12.98
C SER A 427 -23.88 3.83 -14.03
N ARG A 428 -23.47 2.71 -14.64
CA ARG A 428 -24.25 2.00 -15.69
C ARG A 428 -24.81 0.64 -15.25
N LEU A 429 -24.44 0.14 -14.08
CA LEU A 429 -24.92 -1.15 -13.58
C LEU A 429 -26.39 -0.99 -13.18
N LYS A 430 -27.29 -1.78 -13.77
CA LYS A 430 -28.75 -1.61 -13.59
C LYS A 430 -29.38 -2.55 -12.58
N SER A 431 -28.87 -3.78 -12.51
CA SER A 431 -29.40 -4.83 -11.67
C SER A 431 -28.26 -5.66 -11.08
N LEU A 432 -28.52 -6.25 -9.92
CA LEU A 432 -27.60 -7.14 -9.23
C LEU A 432 -28.35 -8.38 -8.73
N GLN A 433 -27.82 -9.56 -9.04
CA GLN A 433 -28.44 -10.84 -8.67
C GLN A 433 -27.73 -11.45 -7.46
N LEU A 434 -28.40 -11.47 -6.30
CA LEU A 434 -27.80 -11.88 -5.03
C LEU A 434 -28.28 -13.26 -4.52
N HIS A 435 -29.05 -13.98 -5.32
CA HIS A 435 -29.74 -15.23 -4.93
C HIS A 435 -28.84 -16.32 -4.35
N SER A 436 -27.58 -16.41 -4.79
CA SER A 436 -26.64 -17.43 -4.30
C SER A 436 -25.73 -16.95 -3.17
N CYS A 437 -25.66 -15.64 -2.87
CA CYS A 437 -24.70 -15.07 -1.92
C CYS A 437 -25.19 -15.21 -0.46
N THR A 438 -25.56 -16.41 -0.04
CA THR A 438 -26.16 -16.67 1.28
C THR A 438 -25.20 -16.49 2.45
N SER A 439 -23.89 -16.47 2.20
CA SER A 439 -22.85 -16.22 3.21
C SER A 439 -22.50 -14.74 3.39
N LEU A 440 -23.17 -13.83 2.67
CA LEU A 440 -22.83 -12.41 2.65
C LEU A 440 -23.12 -11.76 4.01
N GLU A 441 -22.07 -11.20 4.63
CA GLU A 441 -22.14 -10.48 5.90
C GLU A 441 -22.06 -8.97 5.70
N HIS A 442 -21.39 -8.51 4.64
CA HIS A 442 -21.19 -7.09 4.34
C HIS A 442 -21.62 -6.74 2.90
N LEU A 443 -22.53 -5.78 2.77
CA LEU A 443 -22.96 -5.23 1.48
C LEU A 443 -22.88 -3.70 1.51
N GLU A 444 -22.01 -3.13 0.67
CA GLU A 444 -21.85 -1.68 0.50
C GLU A 444 -22.10 -1.30 -0.96
N ILE A 445 -23.00 -0.34 -1.19
CA ILE A 445 -23.37 0.18 -2.52
C ILE A 445 -23.38 1.70 -2.45
N TRP A 446 -22.41 2.37 -3.08
CA TRP A 446 -22.27 3.83 -3.05
C TRP A 446 -22.27 4.43 -4.45
N PHE A 447 -23.00 5.53 -4.68
CA PHE A 447 -22.92 6.29 -5.93
C PHE A 447 -23.17 5.44 -7.20
N CYS A 448 -24.16 4.54 -7.12
CA CYS A 448 -24.53 3.62 -8.21
C CYS A 448 -25.83 4.11 -8.87
N SER A 449 -25.76 5.25 -9.56
CA SER A 449 -26.91 6.04 -10.01
C SER A 449 -27.91 5.33 -10.95
N SER A 450 -27.53 4.21 -11.58
CA SER A 450 -28.42 3.41 -12.44
C SER A 450 -28.88 2.11 -11.82
N LEU A 451 -28.35 1.72 -10.65
CA LEU A 451 -28.66 0.44 -10.03
C LEU A 451 -30.03 0.56 -9.37
N VAL A 452 -31.06 -0.04 -9.95
CA VAL A 452 -32.44 0.06 -9.46
C VAL A 452 -32.86 -1.22 -8.75
N THR A 453 -32.40 -2.38 -9.21
CA THR A 453 -32.88 -3.68 -8.72
C THR A 453 -31.79 -4.51 -8.05
N LEU A 454 -32.05 -4.90 -6.80
CA LEU A 454 -31.30 -5.90 -6.04
C LEU A 454 -32.17 -7.16 -5.91
N GLU A 455 -31.96 -8.12 -6.80
CA GLU A 455 -32.77 -9.34 -6.84
C GLU A 455 -32.40 -10.27 -5.69
N SER A 456 -33.43 -10.86 -5.07
CA SER A 456 -33.30 -11.86 -4.00
C SER A 456 -32.61 -11.35 -2.73
N LEU A 457 -32.72 -10.06 -2.39
CA LEU A 457 -32.24 -9.54 -1.10
C LEU A 457 -32.72 -10.33 0.13
N ARG A 458 -33.94 -10.92 0.06
CA ARG A 458 -34.51 -11.75 1.14
C ARG A 458 -33.67 -12.98 1.49
N SER A 459 -32.81 -13.47 0.59
CA SER A 459 -31.97 -14.64 0.86
C SER A 459 -30.75 -14.33 1.70
N LEU A 460 -30.44 -13.05 1.96
CA LEU A 460 -29.25 -12.61 2.68
C LEU A 460 -29.46 -12.61 4.20
N VAL A 461 -29.70 -13.79 4.76
CA VAL A 461 -30.06 -13.96 6.19
C VAL A 461 -28.90 -13.70 7.15
N ASN A 462 -27.65 -13.79 6.67
CA ASN A 462 -26.43 -13.60 7.46
C ASN A 462 -25.88 -12.16 7.40
N LEU A 463 -26.60 -11.25 6.74
CA LEU A 463 -26.14 -9.88 6.55
C LEU A 463 -26.05 -9.14 7.89
N LYS A 464 -24.84 -8.69 8.24
CA LYS A 464 -24.55 -7.92 9.45
C LYS A 464 -24.42 -6.43 9.18
N HIS A 465 -23.90 -6.06 8.01
CA HIS A 465 -23.69 -4.68 7.62
C HIS A 465 -24.28 -4.41 6.23
N LEU A 466 -25.17 -3.41 6.17
CA LEU A 466 -25.78 -2.95 4.92
C LEU A 466 -25.61 -1.44 4.79
N GLU A 467 -25.03 -1.01 3.68
CA GLU A 467 -24.89 0.40 3.34
C GLU A 467 -25.30 0.62 1.89
N ILE A 468 -26.33 1.45 1.67
CA ILE A 468 -26.78 1.89 0.35
C ILE A 468 -26.88 3.40 0.39
N LEU A 469 -25.98 4.08 -0.34
CA LEU A 469 -25.88 5.53 -0.39
C LEU A 469 -25.80 6.02 -1.85
N ASP A 470 -26.52 7.09 -2.16
CA ASP A 470 -26.65 7.71 -3.48
C ASP A 470 -26.89 6.67 -4.58
N SER A 471 -27.93 5.85 -4.38
CA SER A 471 -28.23 4.71 -5.25
C SER A 471 -29.74 4.38 -5.25
N PRO A 472 -30.41 4.35 -6.41
CA PRO A 472 -31.83 3.93 -6.51
C PRO A 472 -32.09 2.50 -6.04
N ALA A 473 -31.03 1.70 -5.83
CA ALA A 473 -31.09 0.33 -5.34
C ALA A 473 -31.79 0.23 -3.99
N LEU A 474 -31.84 1.33 -3.24
CA LEU A 474 -32.58 1.43 -1.98
C LEU A 474 -34.08 1.15 -2.17
N ASP A 475 -34.66 1.50 -3.32
CA ASP A 475 -36.05 1.18 -3.66
C ASP A 475 -36.30 -0.33 -3.68
N SER A 476 -35.25 -1.14 -3.90
CA SER A 476 -35.39 -2.60 -3.80
C SER A 476 -35.75 -3.06 -2.39
N LEU A 477 -35.42 -2.29 -1.34
CA LEU A 477 -35.93 -2.53 0.00
C LEU A 477 -37.44 -2.32 0.00
N THR A 478 -37.94 -1.21 -0.56
CA THR A 478 -39.38 -0.89 -0.67
C THR A 478 -40.19 -1.99 -1.37
N ALA A 479 -39.64 -2.56 -2.44
CA ALA A 479 -40.26 -3.66 -3.17
C ALA A 479 -40.46 -4.92 -2.32
N LEU A 480 -39.64 -5.14 -1.28
CA LEU A 480 -39.79 -6.28 -0.37
C LEU A 480 -41.12 -6.23 0.39
N GLU A 481 -41.77 -5.09 0.57
CA GLU A 481 -43.08 -5.04 1.23
C GLU A 481 -44.24 -5.37 0.32
N SER A 482 -44.09 -5.08 -0.96
CA SER A 482 -45.20 -5.14 -1.93
C SER A 482 -45.62 -6.55 -2.33
N THR A 483 -44.80 -7.57 -2.01
CA THR A 483 -45.15 -8.97 -2.26
C THR A 483 -45.99 -9.51 -1.11
N GLU A 484 -47.31 -9.31 -1.20
CA GLU A 484 -48.26 -10.07 -0.37
C GLU A 484 -48.06 -11.58 -0.59
N PRO A 485 -48.22 -12.42 0.44
CA PRO A 485 -48.29 -13.87 0.25
C PRO A 485 -49.59 -14.17 -0.50
N THR A 486 -49.50 -14.32 -1.83
CA THR A 486 -50.59 -14.88 -2.64
C THR A 486 -50.75 -16.35 -2.27
N GLY A 487 -51.56 -16.62 -1.26
CA GLY A 487 -51.91 -17.98 -0.82
C GLY A 487 -52.24 -18.00 0.66
N GLY A 488 -53.54 -17.99 0.96
CA GLY A 488 -54.05 -17.95 2.33
C GLY A 488 -53.51 -19.10 3.18
N ILE A 489 -52.63 -18.77 4.11
CA ILE A 489 -52.42 -19.51 5.36
C ILE A 489 -52.29 -18.46 6.46
N SER A 490 -53.23 -18.47 7.38
CA SER A 490 -53.19 -17.62 8.57
C SER A 490 -52.04 -18.01 9.49
N SER A 491 -51.52 -16.99 10.18
CA SER A 491 -50.89 -17.03 11.51
C SER A 491 -49.36 -17.16 11.61
N HIS A 492 -48.76 -16.02 11.99
CA HIS A 492 -47.60 -15.88 12.89
C HIS A 492 -46.19 -16.31 12.44
N SER A 493 -45.78 -15.97 11.23
CA SER A 493 -44.35 -15.73 10.97
C SER A 493 -44.19 -14.37 10.30
N HIS A 494 -44.00 -13.32 11.11
CA HIS A 494 -43.31 -12.13 10.62
C HIS A 494 -41.92 -12.60 10.20
N GLU A 495 -41.70 -12.86 8.91
CA GLU A 495 -40.36 -13.11 8.39
C GLU A 495 -39.51 -11.89 8.76
N LEU A 496 -38.65 -12.04 9.77
CA LEU A 496 -37.71 -11.00 10.17
C LEU A 496 -36.70 -10.88 9.03
N PHE A 497 -36.84 -9.82 8.24
CA PHE A 497 -35.87 -9.47 7.21
C PHE A 497 -34.58 -8.98 7.90
N PHE A 498 -33.44 -9.58 7.53
CA PHE A 498 -32.11 -9.31 8.10
C PHE A 498 -32.05 -9.46 9.64
N PRO A 499 -32.29 -10.67 10.19
CA PRO A 499 -32.35 -10.90 11.64
C PRO A 499 -31.00 -10.67 12.35
N ALA A 500 -29.90 -10.73 11.60
CA ALA A 500 -28.54 -10.53 12.10
C ALA A 500 -27.97 -9.13 11.80
N LEU A 501 -28.78 -8.19 11.29
CA LEU A 501 -28.27 -6.86 10.91
C LEU A 501 -27.85 -6.07 12.15
N GLU A 502 -26.57 -5.71 12.20
CA GLU A 502 -25.93 -4.96 13.27
C GLU A 502 -25.70 -3.49 12.87
N SER A 503 -25.51 -3.22 11.58
CA SER A 503 -25.24 -1.88 11.05
C SER A 503 -26.04 -1.60 9.78
N LEU A 504 -26.70 -0.44 9.74
CA LEU A 504 -27.45 0.05 8.58
C LEU A 504 -27.05 1.49 8.26
N ALA A 505 -26.76 1.76 6.99
CA ALA A 505 -26.50 3.09 6.49
C ALA A 505 -27.31 3.36 5.22
N ILE A 506 -28.12 4.42 5.24
CA ILE A 506 -29.08 4.77 4.18
C ILE A 506 -29.12 6.27 3.94
N ASP A 507 -29.45 6.64 2.71
CA ASP A 507 -29.53 8.03 2.24
C ASP A 507 -30.95 8.55 1.99
N ASP A 508 -31.96 7.71 2.20
CA ASP A 508 -33.38 8.08 2.25
C ASP A 508 -33.97 7.58 3.58
N LEU A 509 -34.93 8.34 4.11
CA LEU A 509 -35.69 7.99 5.31
C LEU A 509 -36.92 7.13 5.00
N SER A 510 -37.28 6.92 3.73
CA SER A 510 -38.39 6.05 3.32
C SER A 510 -38.30 4.61 3.89
N PRO A 511 -37.12 3.96 4.01
CA PRO A 511 -37.00 2.63 4.59
C PRO A 511 -37.40 2.58 6.07
N LEU A 512 -37.31 3.70 6.82
CA LEU A 512 -37.74 3.73 8.23
C LEU A 512 -39.25 3.54 8.40
N ASN A 513 -40.06 3.90 7.41
CA ASN A 513 -41.51 3.71 7.46
C ASN A 513 -41.93 2.25 7.25
N MET A 514 -40.98 1.40 6.87
CA MET A 514 -41.23 0.03 6.47
C MET A 514 -41.31 -0.92 7.67
N SER A 515 -42.19 -1.92 7.56
CA SER A 515 -42.31 -3.11 8.39
C SER A 515 -40.99 -3.85 8.65
N PHE A 516 -40.03 -3.85 7.72
CA PHE A 516 -38.73 -4.49 7.97
C PHE A 516 -37.93 -3.78 9.07
N CYS A 517 -38.07 -2.46 9.22
CA CYS A 517 -37.44 -1.72 10.32
C CYS A 517 -37.91 -2.22 11.70
N LYS A 518 -39.13 -2.76 11.79
CA LYS A 518 -39.63 -3.40 13.03
C LYS A 518 -38.89 -4.70 13.37
N GLY A 519 -38.26 -5.33 12.39
CA GLY A 519 -37.53 -6.59 12.51
C GLY A 519 -36.04 -6.44 12.84
N LEU A 520 -35.49 -5.22 12.83
CA LEU A 520 -34.07 -4.93 13.05
C LEU A 520 -33.69 -4.94 14.55
N THR A 521 -33.96 -6.06 15.23
CA THR A 521 -33.77 -6.17 16.69
C THR A 521 -32.30 -6.20 17.11
N CYS A 522 -31.39 -6.55 16.20
CA CYS A 522 -29.95 -6.64 16.45
C CYS A 522 -29.19 -5.37 16.06
N LEU A 523 -29.87 -4.35 15.53
CA LEU A 523 -29.23 -3.16 15.00
C LEU A 523 -28.58 -2.34 16.11
N GLN A 524 -27.26 -2.17 16.02
CA GLN A 524 -26.44 -1.43 16.97
C GLN A 524 -26.00 -0.08 16.42
N SER A 525 -25.84 0.05 15.10
CA SER A 525 -25.42 1.28 14.44
C SER A 525 -26.37 1.65 13.30
N LEU A 526 -26.83 2.91 13.29
CA LEU A 526 -27.66 3.48 12.23
C LEU A 526 -27.02 4.79 11.76
N SER A 527 -26.66 4.86 10.47
CA SER A 527 -26.16 6.08 9.83
C SER A 527 -27.18 6.56 8.80
N LEU A 528 -27.75 7.73 9.04
CA LEU A 528 -28.65 8.42 8.13
C LEU A 528 -27.88 9.58 7.52
N GLY A 529 -27.83 9.69 6.20
CA GLY A 529 -27.13 10.82 5.59
C GLY A 529 -27.69 11.25 4.24
N TRP A 530 -27.22 12.36 3.69
CA TRP A 530 -27.48 12.74 2.29
C TRP A 530 -28.97 12.90 1.86
N PHE A 531 -29.92 12.79 2.79
CA PHE A 531 -31.36 12.99 2.52
C PHE A 531 -31.77 14.47 2.52
N ASP A 532 -32.81 14.78 1.76
CA ASP A 532 -33.33 16.16 1.57
C ASP A 532 -34.44 16.57 2.54
N ALA A 533 -34.83 15.70 3.47
CA ALA A 533 -35.87 15.98 4.45
C ALA A 533 -35.43 17.06 5.47
N THR A 534 -36.34 18.00 5.76
CA THR A 534 -36.10 19.05 6.77
C THR A 534 -36.34 18.59 8.20
N ARG A 535 -37.14 17.53 8.39
CA ARG A 535 -37.46 16.87 9.65
C ARG A 535 -37.92 15.43 9.37
N LEU A 536 -37.82 14.56 10.37
CA LEU A 536 -38.44 13.24 10.32
C LEU A 536 -39.96 13.36 10.54
N THR A 537 -40.72 12.43 9.99
CA THR A 537 -42.18 12.32 10.26
C THR A 537 -42.44 11.58 11.57
N ASP A 538 -43.63 11.78 12.15
CA ASP A 538 -44.04 11.08 13.37
C ASP A 538 -43.92 9.55 13.24
N ASP A 539 -44.17 8.99 12.05
CA ASP A 539 -44.06 7.56 11.81
C ASP A 539 -42.60 7.08 11.72
N GLN A 540 -41.70 7.87 11.13
CA GLN A 540 -40.26 7.59 11.13
C GLN A 540 -39.69 7.66 12.55
N GLU A 541 -40.11 8.64 13.35
CA GLU A 541 -39.72 8.73 14.77
C GLU A 541 -40.21 7.52 15.58
N ARG A 542 -41.47 7.10 15.37
CA ARG A 542 -42.00 5.88 15.99
C ARG A 542 -41.22 4.64 15.57
N ALA A 543 -40.78 4.55 14.32
CA ALA A 543 -39.96 3.44 13.84
C ALA A 543 -38.58 3.41 14.51
N LEU A 544 -37.92 4.55 14.65
CA LEU A 544 -36.66 4.65 15.39
C LEU A 544 -36.79 4.13 16.83
N LEU A 545 -37.90 4.44 17.52
CA LEU A 545 -38.17 3.96 18.88
C LEU A 545 -38.30 2.43 18.99
N LEU A 546 -38.50 1.71 17.87
CA LEU A 546 -38.52 0.24 17.86
C LEU A 546 -37.10 -0.36 17.88
N LEU A 547 -36.07 0.42 17.54
CA LEU A 547 -34.67 -0.01 17.49
C LEU A 547 -34.05 0.00 18.89
N ARG A 548 -34.49 -0.92 19.75
CA ARG A 548 -34.11 -0.95 21.18
C ARG A 548 -32.63 -1.25 21.45
N SER A 549 -31.96 -1.89 20.50
CA SER A 549 -30.54 -2.27 20.60
C SER A 549 -29.59 -1.21 20.05
N LEU A 550 -30.11 -0.11 19.52
CA LEU A 550 -29.32 0.93 18.86
C LEU A 550 -28.41 1.63 19.86
N GLN A 551 -27.09 1.56 19.63
CA GLN A 551 -26.05 2.15 20.46
C GLN A 551 -25.43 3.38 19.81
N GLU A 552 -25.35 3.40 18.48
CA GLU A 552 -24.79 4.49 17.70
C GLU A 552 -25.81 4.99 16.66
N LEU A 553 -26.07 6.29 16.67
CA LEU A 553 -26.88 6.98 15.67
C LEU A 553 -26.05 8.10 15.06
N GLU A 554 -26.02 8.14 13.74
CA GLU A 554 -25.19 9.07 13.00
C GLU A 554 -26.02 9.81 11.94
N PHE A 555 -25.84 11.13 11.88
CA PHE A 555 -26.37 12.02 10.86
C PHE A 555 -25.21 12.57 10.02
N LYS A 556 -25.10 12.20 8.73
CA LYS A 556 -24.02 12.65 7.83
C LYS A 556 -24.54 13.48 6.67
N PHE A 557 -23.92 14.62 6.40
CA PHE A 557 -24.23 15.43 5.21
C PHE A 557 -25.73 15.77 5.08
N CYS A 558 -26.47 15.86 6.20
CA CYS A 558 -27.88 16.24 6.21
C CYS A 558 -27.99 17.78 6.09
N HIS A 559 -27.87 18.29 4.87
CA HIS A 559 -27.82 19.73 4.61
C HIS A 559 -29.17 20.43 4.75
N HIS A 560 -30.28 19.70 4.69
CA HIS A 560 -31.64 20.25 4.79
C HIS A 560 -32.29 20.06 6.17
N LEU A 561 -31.77 19.16 7.00
CA LEU A 561 -32.32 18.86 8.33
C LEU A 561 -32.22 20.10 9.24
N VAL A 562 -33.37 20.55 9.74
CA VAL A 562 -33.50 21.75 10.61
C VAL A 562 -33.61 21.36 12.08
N GLU A 563 -34.18 20.20 12.38
CA GLU A 563 -34.38 19.73 13.76
C GLU A 563 -34.06 18.24 13.87
N LEU A 564 -33.37 17.85 14.95
CA LEU A 564 -33.18 16.43 15.28
C LEU A 564 -34.51 15.79 15.75
N PRO A 565 -34.69 14.47 15.60
CA PRO A 565 -35.93 13.80 15.96
C PRO A 565 -36.32 14.02 17.43
N THR A 566 -37.60 14.29 17.69
CA THR A 566 -38.09 14.45 19.08
C THR A 566 -38.07 13.13 19.84
N GLY A 567 -38.31 12.02 19.13
CA GLY A 567 -38.20 10.66 19.64
C GLY A 567 -36.82 10.21 20.11
N LEU A 568 -35.74 10.97 19.88
CA LEU A 568 -34.37 10.57 20.31
C LEU A 568 -34.28 10.25 21.81
N ARG A 569 -34.98 11.01 22.64
CA ARG A 569 -35.02 10.81 24.10
C ARG A 569 -35.53 9.42 24.50
N GLY A 570 -36.38 8.82 23.66
CA GLY A 570 -37.00 7.52 23.91
C GLY A 570 -36.13 6.32 23.53
N LEU A 571 -34.93 6.52 22.98
CA LEU A 571 -33.98 5.45 22.65
C LEU A 571 -33.24 4.99 23.92
N PRO A 572 -33.46 3.75 24.41
CA PRO A 572 -33.00 3.33 25.73
C PRO A 572 -31.52 2.97 25.81
N SER A 573 -30.90 2.63 24.66
CA SER A 573 -29.54 2.07 24.59
C SER A 573 -28.55 2.97 23.84
N LEU A 574 -28.99 4.15 23.41
CA LEU A 574 -28.18 5.03 22.57
C LEU A 574 -27.05 5.65 23.40
N LYS A 575 -25.81 5.30 23.07
CA LYS A 575 -24.59 5.77 23.73
C LYS A 575 -23.88 6.86 22.94
N THR A 576 -23.90 6.77 21.62
CA THR A 576 -23.16 7.66 20.74
C THR A 576 -24.10 8.32 19.74
N LEU A 577 -24.06 9.65 19.68
CA LEU A 577 -24.73 10.44 18.65
C LEU A 577 -23.68 11.22 17.86
N ARG A 578 -23.59 10.98 16.55
CA ARG A 578 -22.65 11.68 15.66
C ARG A 578 -23.40 12.59 14.68
N ILE A 579 -22.96 13.83 14.56
CA ILE A 579 -23.46 14.81 13.60
C ILE A 579 -22.27 15.27 12.76
N ILE A 580 -22.25 14.95 11.47
CA ILE A 580 -21.11 15.20 10.59
C ILE A 580 -21.56 15.98 9.37
N SER A 581 -20.93 17.13 9.12
CA SER A 581 -21.16 17.96 7.92
C SER A 581 -22.64 18.36 7.71
N CYS A 582 -23.40 18.59 8.80
CA CYS A 582 -24.83 18.96 8.76
C CYS A 582 -25.05 20.48 8.72
N ASN A 583 -26.31 20.90 8.51
CA ASN A 583 -26.70 22.32 8.40
C ASN A 583 -26.35 23.13 9.67
N ARG A 584 -25.85 24.36 9.49
CA ARG A 584 -25.59 25.33 10.57
C ARG A 584 -26.82 25.71 11.42
N ASN A 585 -28.02 25.52 10.89
CA ASN A 585 -29.28 25.85 11.55
C ASN A 585 -29.92 24.65 12.25
N LEU A 586 -29.29 23.47 12.23
CA LEU A 586 -29.81 22.29 12.91
C LEU A 586 -29.97 22.59 14.41
N VAL A 587 -31.14 22.30 14.96
CA VAL A 587 -31.45 22.52 16.37
C VAL A 587 -31.72 21.17 17.04
N LEU A 588 -31.32 21.06 18.32
CA LEU A 588 -31.78 19.98 19.18
C LEU A 588 -33.27 20.10 19.42
N SER A 589 -33.96 18.96 19.50
CA SER A 589 -35.36 18.95 19.91
C SER A 589 -35.50 19.46 21.34
N ASN A 590 -36.62 20.16 21.61
CA ASN A 590 -36.92 20.71 22.94
C ASN A 590 -37.10 19.62 24.02
N GLU A 591 -37.28 18.36 23.63
CA GLU A 591 -37.41 17.20 24.52
C GLU A 591 -36.06 16.72 25.11
N GLY A 592 -34.93 17.24 24.59
CA GLY A 592 -33.59 16.94 25.11
C GLY A 592 -32.97 15.64 24.57
N LEU A 593 -31.71 15.39 24.95
CA LEU A 593 -30.94 14.21 24.53
C LEU A 593 -31.32 12.96 25.36
N PRO A 594 -31.13 11.75 24.80
CA PRO A 594 -31.38 10.51 25.54
C PRO A 594 -30.51 10.41 26.79
N PRO A 595 -31.05 9.91 27.92
CA PRO A 595 -30.32 9.82 29.18
C PRO A 595 -29.19 8.78 29.18
N SER A 596 -29.21 7.85 28.21
CA SER A 596 -28.17 6.84 28.01
C SER A 596 -26.96 7.36 27.22
N LEU A 597 -27.03 8.59 26.69
CA LEU A 597 -26.00 9.13 25.81
C LEU A 597 -24.71 9.42 26.58
N GLU A 598 -23.63 8.80 26.13
CA GLU A 598 -22.28 8.90 26.71
C GLU A 598 -21.40 9.84 25.85
N GLU A 599 -21.52 9.80 24.52
CA GLU A 599 -20.72 10.60 23.58
C GLU A 599 -21.63 11.35 22.58
N LEU A 600 -21.38 12.65 22.42
CA LEU A 600 -21.93 13.49 21.35
C LEU A 600 -20.79 14.06 20.50
N ALA A 601 -20.66 13.58 19.28
CA ALA A 601 -19.62 14.02 18.35
C ALA A 601 -20.20 14.94 17.26
N VAL A 602 -19.68 16.15 17.15
CA VAL A 602 -20.03 17.12 16.10
C VAL A 602 -18.79 17.44 15.28
N ASN A 603 -18.75 16.98 14.04
CA ASN A 603 -17.57 17.13 13.17
C ASN A 603 -17.91 17.88 11.89
N HIS A 604 -16.99 18.71 11.41
CA HIS A 604 -17.07 19.41 10.13
C HIS A 604 -18.36 20.23 9.95
N CYS A 605 -18.91 20.75 11.05
CA CYS A 605 -20.07 21.64 11.04
C CYS A 605 -19.62 23.10 11.28
N HIS A 606 -20.47 24.07 10.94
CA HIS A 606 -20.13 25.50 11.05
C HIS A 606 -19.82 25.90 12.51
N SER A 607 -18.81 26.75 12.73
CA SER A 607 -18.28 27.04 14.08
C SER A 607 -19.32 27.55 15.08
N GLU A 608 -20.19 28.48 14.68
CA GLU A 608 -21.29 29.00 15.52
C GLU A 608 -22.33 27.94 15.91
N PHE A 609 -22.53 26.93 15.05
CA PHE A 609 -23.39 25.79 15.34
C PHE A 609 -22.72 24.90 16.38
N THR A 610 -21.44 24.63 16.21
CA THR A 610 -20.70 23.72 17.07
C THR A 610 -20.52 24.25 18.51
N GLU A 611 -20.43 25.57 18.70
CA GLU A 611 -20.41 26.20 20.04
C GLU A 611 -21.66 25.88 20.87
N LYS A 612 -22.85 25.80 20.26
CA LYS A 612 -24.07 25.45 20.98
C LYS A 612 -24.01 24.05 21.58
N TYR A 613 -23.35 23.13 20.88
CA TYR A 613 -23.20 21.75 21.32
C TYR A 613 -22.08 21.58 22.35
N ARG A 614 -21.04 22.43 22.31
CA ARG A 614 -20.00 22.48 23.36
C ARG A 614 -20.60 22.70 24.75
N LEU A 615 -21.61 23.55 24.86
CA LEU A 615 -22.28 23.87 26.12
C LEU A 615 -23.10 22.70 26.72
N LEU A 616 -23.26 21.59 26.00
CA LEU A 616 -23.97 20.40 26.47
C LEU A 616 -23.04 19.42 27.20
N ALA A 617 -21.73 19.69 27.22
CA ALA A 617 -20.79 18.87 27.96
C ALA A 617 -21.17 18.84 29.45
N THR A 618 -21.24 17.64 30.00
CA THR A 618 -21.51 17.44 31.43
C THR A 618 -20.60 16.33 31.95
N SER A 619 -20.57 16.11 33.27
CA SER A 619 -19.81 15.01 33.87
C SER A 619 -20.25 13.60 33.42
N LYS A 620 -21.34 13.48 32.64
CA LYS A 620 -21.89 12.22 32.13
C LYS A 620 -21.98 12.17 30.59
N LEU A 621 -21.72 13.28 29.91
CA LEU A 621 -21.83 13.39 28.45
C LEU A 621 -20.54 14.03 27.92
N ASP A 622 -19.75 13.22 27.24
CA ASP A 622 -18.54 13.66 26.56
C ASP A 622 -18.92 14.30 25.22
N VAL A 623 -18.60 15.58 25.05
CA VAL A 623 -18.81 16.28 23.79
C VAL A 623 -17.50 16.36 23.03
N LYS A 624 -17.49 15.86 21.81
CA LYS A 624 -16.34 15.88 20.91
C LYS A 624 -16.63 16.76 19.71
N VAL A 625 -15.79 17.76 19.49
CA VAL A 625 -15.89 18.70 18.38
C VAL A 625 -14.65 18.64 17.51
N ASP A 626 -14.83 18.36 16.21
CA ASP A 626 -13.75 18.31 15.22
C ASP A 626 -12.55 17.48 15.71
N GLY A 627 -12.85 16.34 16.32
CA GLY A 627 -11.85 15.42 16.85
C GLY A 627 -11.32 15.73 18.27
N ARG A 628 -11.74 16.83 18.91
CA ARG A 628 -11.25 17.23 20.25
C ARG A 628 -12.37 17.20 21.29
N TYR A 629 -12.09 16.68 22.48
CA TYR A 629 -13.03 16.75 23.61
C TYR A 629 -13.14 18.19 24.12
N VAL A 630 -14.34 18.56 24.54
CA VAL A 630 -14.64 19.83 25.19
C VAL A 630 -14.44 19.62 26.70
N ASP A 631 -13.54 20.40 27.29
CA ASP A 631 -13.20 20.35 28.72
C ASP A 631 -14.28 20.98 29.63
#